data_AF-A0A9P8NTQ0-F1
#
_entry.id   AF-A0A9P8NTQ0-F1
#
_cell.length_a   1.000
_cell.length_b   1.000
_cell.length_c   1.000
_cell.angle_alpha   90.00
_cell.angle_beta   90.00
_cell.angle_gamma   90.00
#
_symmetry.space_group_name_H-M   'P 1'
#
loop_
_entity.id
_entity.type
_entity.pdbx_description
1 polymer ?
#
loop_
_entity_poly.entity_id
_entity_poly.type
_entity_poly.pdbx_seq_one_letter_code
_entity_poly.pdbx_strand_id
1 'polypeptide(L)'
;MSIQVGHRVVIPGGGEAYVRYVGRVRNKSGTFAGVELIGESVSKGKNSGDVDGVFYFKTKIPKSGLFLPYHKLVQVNTSPLRPVSQASVLNSPNKAPYDLDQRISELTEQNRLYKQQLQERNRILEELQTTVDTFEAILTENQNELKMKDARFERFKTNTDTQIKELIEAVETLEQQAQENEEIYLQRLRELETKKESEPENGDYETLKRKFDEMDTKYRTLENEHANLRRENAEVRRERDEAREEANRLKQEKAEMAKALEELRKAYDELQKAHEALMGEKTQFVSSKDSATQKSETLENELNELQAKYALLKEQSENKASPMSEPLVKDGELIATPAVHNDPAAGREKWCGLCEREGHESVECPYENVMF
;
A
#
# COMPACT_ATOMS: atom_id res chain seq x y z
N MET A 1 -5.82 -8.35 27.84
CA MET A 1 -4.42 -8.69 27.51
C MET A 1 -3.58 -7.42 27.49
N SER A 2 -2.40 -7.41 28.10
CA SER A 2 -1.47 -6.27 28.00
C SER A 2 -0.68 -6.36 26.69
N ILE A 3 -0.69 -5.29 25.89
CA ILE A 3 0.13 -5.19 24.68
C ILE A 3 1.57 -4.88 25.09
N GLN A 4 2.54 -5.65 24.60
CA GLN A 4 3.96 -5.53 24.92
C GLN A 4 4.80 -5.37 23.65
N VAL A 5 6.06 -4.95 23.83
CA VAL A 5 7.04 -4.86 22.74
C VAL A 5 7.20 -6.24 22.08
N GLY A 6 7.25 -6.26 20.75
CA GLY A 6 7.31 -7.46 19.93
C GLY A 6 5.95 -7.97 19.46
N HIS A 7 4.84 -7.58 20.10
CA HIS A 7 3.50 -8.01 19.66
C HIS A 7 3.13 -7.40 18.31
N ARG A 8 2.44 -8.21 17.49
CA ARG A 8 1.75 -7.78 16.28
C ARG A 8 0.38 -7.25 16.65
N VAL A 9 0.06 -6.04 16.18
CA VAL A 9 -1.14 -5.29 16.57
C VAL A 9 -1.80 -4.65 15.37
N VAL A 10 -3.11 -4.45 15.45
CA VAL A 10 -3.88 -3.62 14.53
C VAL A 10 -3.89 -2.17 15.04
N ILE A 11 -3.65 -1.20 14.17
CA ILE A 11 -3.65 0.22 14.55
C ILE A 11 -5.04 0.86 14.35
N PRO A 12 -5.38 1.93 15.09
CA PRO A 12 -6.59 2.71 14.81
C PRO A 12 -6.61 3.23 13.37
N GLY A 13 -7.72 3.01 12.66
CA GLY A 13 -7.84 3.36 11.23
C GLY A 13 -7.42 2.25 10.26
N GLY A 14 -7.12 1.05 10.76
CA GLY A 14 -6.77 -0.12 9.95
C GLY A 14 -5.29 -0.18 9.58
N GLY A 15 -4.79 -1.40 9.43
CA GLY A 15 -3.37 -1.68 9.23
C GLY A 15 -2.72 -2.43 10.39
N GLU A 16 -1.57 -3.03 10.12
CA GLU A 16 -0.87 -3.88 11.08
C GLU A 16 0.54 -3.34 11.36
N ALA A 17 1.01 -3.59 12.58
CA ALA A 17 2.31 -3.11 13.04
C ALA A 17 2.92 -4.01 14.09
N TYR A 18 4.23 -3.92 14.29
CA TYR A 18 4.92 -4.48 15.45
C TYR A 18 5.17 -3.41 16.50
N VAL A 19 4.84 -3.70 17.76
CA VAL A 19 5.17 -2.81 18.86
C VAL A 19 6.68 -2.84 19.09
N ARG A 20 7.32 -1.67 19.05
CA ARG A 20 8.77 -1.52 19.25
C ARG A 20 9.12 -0.78 20.54
N TYR A 21 8.20 0.02 21.06
CA TYR A 21 8.38 0.78 22.28
C TYR A 21 7.06 0.94 23.03
N VAL A 22 7.08 0.91 24.36
CA VAL A 22 5.96 1.32 25.22
C VAL A 22 6.52 2.15 26.35
N GLY A 23 6.10 3.42 26.46
CA GLY A 23 6.60 4.31 27.51
C GLY A 23 6.25 5.77 27.30
N ARG A 24 6.89 6.65 28.08
CA ARG A 24 6.75 8.10 27.93
C ARG A 24 7.53 8.58 26.71
N VAL A 25 7.08 9.66 26.09
CA VAL A 25 7.79 10.35 25.00
C VAL A 25 8.12 11.76 25.49
N ARG A 26 9.33 12.23 25.26
CA ARG A 26 9.82 13.56 25.63
C ARG A 26 8.83 14.63 25.16
N ASN A 27 8.52 15.57 26.06
CA ASN A 27 7.58 16.67 25.81
C ASN A 27 6.15 16.24 25.43
N LYS A 28 5.76 14.99 25.72
CA LYS A 28 4.38 14.50 25.54
C LYS A 28 3.87 13.89 26.85
N SER A 29 2.62 14.20 27.21
CA SER A 29 1.97 13.66 28.39
C SER A 29 1.33 12.29 28.09
N GLY A 30 1.46 11.35 29.03
CA GLY A 30 0.87 10.02 28.94
C GLY A 30 1.82 8.95 28.39
N THR A 31 1.29 7.73 28.24
CA THR A 31 2.03 6.56 27.73
C THR A 31 1.72 6.35 26.26
N PHE A 32 2.76 6.14 25.47
CA PHE A 32 2.69 5.90 24.04
C PHE A 32 3.26 4.53 23.70
N ALA A 33 2.72 3.94 22.64
CA ALA A 33 3.32 2.83 21.93
C ALA A 33 4.02 3.37 20.67
N GLY A 34 5.31 3.11 20.54
CA GLY A 34 6.02 3.23 19.27
C GLY A 34 5.86 1.93 18.51
N VAL A 35 5.30 2.00 17.30
CA VAL A 35 5.04 0.84 16.44
C VAL A 35 5.78 1.00 15.11
N GLU A 36 6.26 -0.11 14.57
CA GLU A 36 6.79 -0.20 13.21
C GLU A 36 5.71 -0.80 12.31
N LEU A 37 5.23 -0.01 11.35
CA LEU A 37 4.18 -0.41 10.43
C LEU A 37 4.69 -1.45 9.44
N ILE A 38 3.81 -2.38 9.06
CA ILE A 38 4.12 -3.46 8.11
C ILE A 38 3.08 -3.54 6.98
N GLY A 39 3.46 -4.22 5.89
CA GLY A 39 2.61 -4.38 4.71
C GLY A 39 2.22 -3.04 4.09
N GLU A 40 0.97 -2.94 3.65
CA GLU A 40 0.42 -1.74 3.00
C GLU A 40 0.39 -0.50 3.91
N SER A 41 0.55 -0.69 5.23
CA SER A 41 0.53 0.42 6.19
C SER A 41 1.89 1.10 6.38
N VAL A 42 2.98 0.57 5.80
CA VAL A 42 4.33 1.13 5.91
C VAL A 42 4.37 2.62 5.51
N SER A 43 3.67 2.99 4.44
CA SER A 43 3.60 4.35 3.89
C SER A 43 2.93 5.36 4.84
N LYS A 44 2.14 4.91 5.81
CA LYS A 44 1.46 5.76 6.80
C LYS A 44 2.38 6.14 7.97
N GLY A 45 3.61 5.64 7.99
CA GLY A 45 4.57 5.96 9.03
C GLY A 45 5.01 7.43 8.95
N LYS A 46 5.54 7.95 10.06
CA LYS A 46 5.89 9.38 10.20
C LYS A 46 7.33 9.62 10.61
N ASN A 47 7.96 8.63 11.25
CA ASN A 47 9.29 8.75 11.83
C ASN A 47 10.05 7.43 11.69
N SER A 48 11.36 7.46 11.96
CA SER A 48 12.20 6.25 11.96
C SER A 48 12.46 5.75 13.38
N GLY A 49 11.53 6.03 14.31
CA GLY A 49 11.61 5.71 15.73
C GLY A 49 12.12 6.84 16.63
N ASP A 50 12.24 8.05 16.09
CA ASP A 50 12.62 9.25 16.83
C ASP A 50 11.48 10.28 16.97
N VAL A 51 11.63 11.15 17.99
CA VAL A 51 10.82 12.36 18.16
C VAL A 51 11.76 13.51 18.54
N ASP A 52 11.82 14.54 17.68
CA ASP A 52 12.70 15.70 17.80
C ASP A 52 14.19 15.31 18.00
N GLY A 53 14.65 14.26 17.29
CA GLY A 53 16.03 13.77 17.34
C GLY A 53 16.36 12.85 18.52
N VAL A 54 15.42 12.54 19.42
CA VAL A 54 15.61 11.48 20.43
C VAL A 54 14.99 10.18 19.94
N PHE A 55 15.82 9.13 19.86
CA PHE A 55 15.43 7.80 19.40
C PHE A 55 14.88 6.95 20.55
N TYR A 56 13.75 6.29 20.30
CA TYR A 56 13.10 5.34 21.22
C TYR A 56 13.14 3.92 20.67
N PHE A 57 13.10 3.78 19.34
CA PHE A 57 13.25 2.51 18.64
C PHE A 57 13.89 2.75 17.25
N LYS A 58 14.16 1.67 16.52
CA LYS A 58 14.61 1.72 15.13
C LYS A 58 13.61 1.01 14.24
N THR A 59 13.41 1.53 13.04
CA THR A 59 12.60 0.91 12.00
C THR A 59 13.51 0.25 10.96
N LYS A 60 13.06 -0.84 10.33
CA LYS A 60 13.76 -1.47 9.20
C LYS A 60 13.60 -0.66 7.93
N ILE A 61 12.41 -0.08 7.72
CA ILE A 61 12.12 0.81 6.61
C ILE A 61 12.14 2.26 7.12
N PRO A 62 12.89 3.17 6.49
CA PRO A 62 12.87 4.58 6.88
C PRO A 62 11.45 5.14 6.91
N LYS A 63 11.15 5.95 7.93
CA LYS A 63 9.82 6.57 8.15
C LYS A 63 8.65 5.61 8.35
N SER A 64 8.85 4.30 8.56
CA SER A 64 7.74 3.36 8.82
C SER A 64 7.24 3.35 10.28
N GLY A 65 7.82 4.18 11.15
CA GLY A 65 7.51 4.26 12.56
C GLY A 65 6.36 5.22 12.87
N LEU A 66 5.55 4.87 13.87
CA LEU A 66 4.44 5.69 14.33
C LEU A 66 4.31 5.62 15.86
N PHE A 67 4.04 6.77 16.50
CA PHE A 67 3.68 6.80 17.92
C PHE A 67 2.17 6.96 18.09
N LEU A 68 1.57 6.08 18.89
CA LEU A 68 0.15 6.07 19.21
C LEU A 68 -0.05 6.12 20.73
N PRO A 69 -1.08 6.81 21.25
CA PRO A 69 -1.44 6.68 22.66
C PRO A 69 -1.73 5.22 23.01
N TYR A 70 -1.09 4.69 24.05
CA TYR A 70 -1.15 3.26 24.39
C TYR A 70 -2.58 2.75 24.58
N HIS A 71 -3.44 3.55 25.23
CA HIS A 71 -4.84 3.21 25.45
C HIS A 71 -5.64 3.00 24.15
N LYS A 72 -5.36 3.77 23.09
CA LYS A 72 -6.03 3.61 21.78
C LYS A 72 -5.63 2.30 21.11
N LEU A 73 -4.35 1.94 21.24
CA LEU A 73 -3.85 0.69 20.69
C LEU A 73 -4.46 -0.51 21.43
N VAL A 74 -4.56 -0.44 22.76
CA VAL A 74 -5.24 -1.47 23.57
C VAL A 74 -6.70 -1.60 23.14
N GLN A 75 -7.45 -0.50 23.08
CA GLN A 75 -8.88 -0.53 22.73
C GLN A 75 -9.17 -1.25 21.41
N VAL A 76 -8.36 -1.00 20.37
CA VAL A 76 -8.52 -1.66 19.05
C VAL A 76 -8.19 -3.15 19.12
N ASN A 77 -7.22 -3.56 19.93
CA ASN A 77 -6.76 -4.96 19.97
C ASN A 77 -7.41 -5.79 21.09
N THR A 78 -8.23 -5.19 21.95
CA THR A 78 -9.00 -5.87 23.00
C THR A 78 -10.52 -5.82 22.79
N SER A 79 -11.01 -5.15 21.75
CA SER A 79 -12.45 -5.12 21.45
C SER A 79 -12.91 -6.46 20.84
N PRO A 80 -14.08 -7.02 21.24
CA PRO A 80 -14.52 -8.35 20.79
C PRO A 80 -14.95 -8.43 19.31
N LEU A 81 -14.90 -7.32 18.57
CA LEU A 81 -15.27 -7.26 17.16
C LEU A 81 -14.11 -7.76 16.30
N ARG A 82 -13.90 -9.07 16.28
CA ARG A 82 -13.10 -9.74 15.24
C ARG A 82 -13.98 -10.17 14.07
N PRO A 83 -13.44 -10.20 12.84
CA PRO A 83 -14.05 -10.91 11.73
C PRO A 83 -14.17 -12.39 12.12
N VAL A 84 -15.36 -12.96 11.93
CA VAL A 84 -15.55 -14.41 12.04
C VAL A 84 -14.73 -15.04 10.92
N SER A 85 -13.60 -15.63 11.29
CA SER A 85 -12.97 -16.67 10.49
C SER A 85 -13.98 -17.81 10.40
N GLN A 86 -14.64 -17.93 9.24
CA GLN A 86 -15.42 -19.12 8.94
C GLN A 86 -14.44 -20.26 8.65
N ALA A 87 -14.25 -21.13 9.65
CA ALA A 87 -14.34 -22.59 9.50
C ALA A 87 -13.82 -23.29 10.76
N SER A 88 -14.56 -23.19 11.86
CA SER A 88 -14.42 -24.11 13.00
C SER A 88 -15.73 -24.22 13.78
N VAL A 89 -16.88 -24.39 13.10
CA VAL A 89 -18.14 -24.76 13.79
C VAL A 89 -19.10 -25.43 12.82
N LEU A 90 -18.78 -26.67 12.44
CA LEU A 90 -19.78 -27.64 12.00
C LEU A 90 -19.34 -29.01 12.49
N ASN A 91 -19.73 -29.34 13.71
CA ASN A 91 -20.15 -30.68 14.11
C ASN A 91 -20.68 -30.65 15.54
N SER A 92 -22.01 -30.53 15.66
CA SER A 92 -22.74 -31.09 16.79
C SER A 92 -24.19 -31.33 16.35
N PRO A 93 -24.65 -32.59 16.27
CA PRO A 93 -26.05 -32.90 16.06
C PRO A 93 -26.81 -32.85 17.40
N ASN A 94 -28.10 -32.52 17.31
CA ASN A 94 -29.13 -32.58 18.36
C ASN A 94 -29.21 -31.44 19.39
N LYS A 95 -30.12 -30.49 19.12
CA LYS A 95 -31.01 -29.89 20.12
C LYS A 95 -32.46 -29.94 19.61
N ALA A 96 -33.38 -30.18 20.54
CA ALA A 96 -34.82 -30.43 20.38
C ALA A 96 -35.58 -29.30 19.61
N PRO A 97 -36.84 -29.51 19.19
CA PRO A 97 -37.49 -28.68 18.19
C PRO A 97 -37.72 -27.26 18.70
N TYR A 98 -36.91 -26.33 18.20
CA TYR A 98 -37.12 -24.90 18.37
C TYR A 98 -38.22 -24.46 17.40
N ASP A 99 -39.08 -23.56 17.87
CA ASP A 99 -40.21 -22.97 17.16
C ASP A 99 -39.78 -22.44 15.77
N LEU A 100 -40.36 -22.99 14.69
CA LEU A 100 -39.99 -22.67 13.31
C LEU A 100 -40.16 -21.17 13.03
N ASP A 101 -41.16 -20.55 13.65
CA ASP A 101 -41.45 -19.12 13.52
C ASP A 101 -40.32 -18.25 14.06
N GLN A 102 -39.68 -18.70 15.15
CA GLN A 102 -38.52 -18.01 15.72
C GLN A 102 -37.33 -18.07 14.75
N ARG A 103 -37.15 -19.20 14.06
CA ARG A 103 -36.06 -19.37 13.07
C ARG A 103 -36.29 -18.56 11.80
N ILE A 104 -37.53 -18.47 11.33
CA ILE A 104 -37.92 -17.62 10.18
C ILE A 104 -37.71 -16.14 10.52
N SER A 105 -38.06 -15.72 11.74
CA SER A 105 -37.84 -14.34 12.19
C SER A 105 -36.34 -14.00 12.29
N GLU A 106 -35.52 -14.94 12.79
CA GLU A 106 -34.05 -14.78 12.81
C GLU A 106 -33.46 -14.64 11.39
N LEU A 107 -33.84 -15.52 10.47
CA LEU A 107 -33.34 -15.50 9.09
C LEU A 107 -33.79 -14.26 8.31
N THR A 108 -34.99 -13.76 8.60
CA THR A 108 -35.53 -12.53 8.00
C THR A 108 -34.73 -11.32 8.47
N GLU A 109 -34.43 -11.24 9.76
CA GLU A 109 -33.61 -10.17 10.32
C GLU A 109 -32.17 -10.25 9.79
N GLN A 110 -31.63 -11.46 9.64
CA GLN A 110 -30.31 -11.68 9.07
C GLN A 110 -30.23 -11.23 7.60
N ASN A 111 -31.26 -11.52 6.80
CA ASN A 111 -31.36 -11.02 5.42
C ASN A 111 -31.47 -9.49 5.35
N ARG A 112 -32.20 -8.88 6.28
CA ARG A 112 -32.29 -7.42 6.40
C ARG A 112 -30.90 -6.81 6.65
N LEU A 113 -30.13 -7.40 7.58
CA LEU A 113 -28.76 -7.01 7.87
C LEU A 113 -27.83 -7.18 6.67
N TYR A 114 -27.90 -8.30 5.95
CA TYR A 114 -27.09 -8.49 4.74
C TYR A 114 -27.44 -7.50 3.64
N LYS A 115 -28.71 -7.14 3.45
CA LYS A 115 -29.11 -6.08 2.50
C LYS A 115 -28.53 -4.72 2.88
N GLN A 116 -28.55 -4.36 4.16
CA GLN A 116 -27.96 -3.11 4.64
C GLN A 116 -26.44 -3.09 4.42
N GLN A 117 -25.75 -4.19 4.71
CA GLN A 117 -24.32 -4.32 4.45
C GLN A 117 -23.99 -4.21 2.96
N LEU A 118 -24.83 -4.75 2.07
CA LEU A 118 -24.62 -4.66 0.63
C LEU A 118 -24.78 -3.22 0.13
N GLN A 119 -25.79 -2.50 0.63
CA GLN A 119 -25.99 -1.09 0.31
C GLN A 119 -24.79 -0.25 0.77
N GLU A 120 -24.28 -0.50 1.97
CA GLU A 120 -23.11 0.21 2.47
C GLU A 120 -21.86 -0.08 1.63
N ARG A 121 -21.65 -1.33 1.22
CA ARG A 121 -20.54 -1.69 0.32
C ARG A 121 -20.66 -1.02 -1.04
N ASN A 122 -21.86 -0.92 -1.60
CA ASN A 122 -22.07 -0.22 -2.87
C ASN A 122 -21.76 1.28 -2.75
N ARG A 123 -22.18 1.90 -1.65
CA ARG A 123 -21.84 3.30 -1.35
C ARG A 123 -20.32 3.50 -1.27
N ILE A 124 -19.61 2.63 -0.55
CA ILE A 124 -18.14 2.69 -0.46
C ILE A 124 -17.49 2.53 -1.84
N LEU A 125 -18.03 1.65 -2.70
CA LEU A 125 -17.52 1.49 -4.07
C LEU A 125 -17.69 2.76 -4.92
N GLU A 126 -18.81 3.47 -4.78
CA GLU A 126 -19.02 4.76 -5.47
C GLU A 126 -18.04 5.85 -4.96
N GLU A 127 -17.81 5.91 -3.65
CA GLU A 127 -16.84 6.84 -3.05
C GLU A 127 -15.39 6.52 -3.53
N LEU A 128 -15.04 5.23 -3.63
CA LEU A 128 -13.77 4.80 -4.19
C LEU A 128 -13.65 5.13 -5.68
N GLN A 129 -14.70 4.93 -6.46
CA GLN A 129 -14.69 5.27 -7.89
C GLN A 129 -14.46 6.77 -8.10
N THR A 130 -15.14 7.62 -7.34
CA THR A 130 -14.93 9.07 -7.38
C THR A 130 -13.48 9.45 -7.07
N THR A 131 -12.87 8.73 -6.12
CA THR A 131 -11.46 8.92 -5.76
C THR A 131 -10.51 8.50 -6.89
N VAL A 132 -10.80 7.39 -7.57
CA VAL A 132 -10.05 6.93 -8.75
C VAL A 132 -10.13 7.97 -9.87
N ASP A 133 -11.32 8.46 -10.20
CA ASP A 133 -11.52 9.47 -11.25
C ASP A 133 -10.72 10.75 -10.95
N THR A 134 -10.66 11.14 -9.67
CA THR A 134 -9.86 12.28 -9.21
C THR A 134 -8.36 12.03 -9.41
N PHE A 135 -7.87 10.83 -9.07
CA PHE A 135 -6.46 10.49 -9.29
C PHE A 135 -6.11 10.40 -10.78
N GLU A 136 -6.99 9.88 -11.62
CA GLU A 136 -6.80 9.84 -13.07
C GLU A 136 -6.68 11.25 -13.67
N ALA A 137 -7.50 12.20 -13.20
CA ALA A 137 -7.40 13.61 -13.60
C ALA A 137 -6.04 14.21 -13.20
N ILE A 138 -5.59 13.99 -11.97
CA ILE A 138 -4.28 14.47 -11.48
C ILE A 138 -3.13 13.83 -12.28
N LEU A 139 -3.19 12.54 -12.57
CA LEU A 139 -2.19 11.85 -13.38
C LEU A 139 -2.10 12.44 -14.79
N THR A 140 -3.25 12.73 -15.39
CA THR A 140 -3.32 13.36 -16.72
C THR A 140 -2.72 14.76 -16.71
N GLU A 141 -3.01 15.56 -15.68
CA GLU A 141 -2.43 16.89 -15.50
C GLU A 141 -0.90 16.83 -15.35
N ASN A 142 -0.40 15.96 -14.48
CA ASN A 142 1.04 15.76 -14.28
C ASN A 142 1.74 15.28 -15.56
N GLN A 143 1.12 14.40 -16.35
CA GLN A 143 1.66 13.98 -17.64
C GLN A 143 1.75 15.14 -18.63
N ASN A 144 0.76 16.04 -18.65
CA ASN A 144 0.79 17.22 -19.51
C ASN A 144 1.87 18.20 -19.05
N GLU A 145 2.03 18.41 -17.74
CA GLU A 145 3.08 19.27 -17.20
C GLU A 145 4.48 18.73 -17.53
N LEU A 146 4.68 17.41 -17.43
CA LEU A 146 5.93 16.75 -17.80
C LEU A 146 6.26 16.97 -19.29
N LYS A 147 5.28 16.75 -20.18
CA LYS A 147 5.44 17.02 -21.62
C LYS A 147 5.81 18.47 -21.90
N MET A 148 5.19 19.43 -21.20
CA MET A 148 5.53 20.85 -21.37
C MET A 148 6.95 21.16 -20.87
N LYS A 149 7.37 20.57 -19.74
CA LYS A 149 8.73 20.73 -19.21
C LYS A 149 9.78 20.14 -20.16
N ASP A 150 9.54 18.95 -20.71
CA ASP A 150 10.42 18.34 -21.70
C ASP A 150 10.54 19.20 -22.97
N ALA A 151 9.42 19.70 -23.47
CA ALA A 151 9.43 20.62 -24.62
C ALA A 151 10.20 21.92 -24.33
N ARG A 152 10.09 22.45 -23.10
CA ARG A 152 10.84 23.64 -22.67
C ARG A 152 12.34 23.35 -22.56
N PHE A 153 12.70 22.19 -22.01
CA PHE A 153 14.09 21.76 -21.89
C PHE A 153 14.75 21.61 -23.27
N GLU A 154 14.06 20.95 -24.21
CA GLU A 154 14.58 20.81 -25.58
C GLU A 154 14.75 22.17 -26.27
N ARG A 155 13.81 23.10 -26.11
CA ARG A 155 13.98 24.48 -26.64
C ARG A 155 15.20 25.19 -26.04
N PHE A 156 15.38 25.08 -24.72
CA PHE A 156 16.52 25.70 -24.05
C PHE A 156 17.84 25.10 -24.53
N LYS A 157 17.90 23.77 -24.65
CA LYS A 157 19.05 23.04 -25.19
C LYS A 157 19.37 23.49 -26.61
N THR A 158 18.38 23.50 -27.52
CA THR A 158 18.60 23.96 -28.90
C THR A 158 19.09 25.41 -28.96
N ASN A 159 18.54 26.29 -28.10
CA ASN A 159 18.97 27.68 -28.06
C ASN A 159 20.42 27.82 -27.57
N THR A 160 20.80 27.06 -26.55
CA THR A 160 22.17 27.05 -26.01
C THR A 160 23.16 26.48 -27.03
N ASP A 161 22.79 25.38 -27.71
CA ASP A 161 23.61 24.79 -28.77
C ASP A 161 23.84 25.78 -29.93
N THR A 162 22.82 26.56 -30.29
CA THR A 162 22.97 27.63 -31.28
C THR A 162 23.90 28.73 -30.79
N GLN A 163 23.75 29.20 -29.54
CA GLN A 163 24.63 30.21 -28.96
C GLN A 163 26.09 29.75 -28.90
N ILE A 164 26.33 28.48 -28.57
CA ILE A 164 27.68 27.89 -28.58
C ILE A 164 28.26 27.92 -29.99
N LYS A 165 27.48 27.55 -31.02
CA LYS A 165 27.95 27.60 -32.42
C LYS A 165 28.30 29.03 -32.85
N GLU A 166 27.44 30.00 -32.56
CA GLU A 166 27.68 31.41 -32.88
C GLU A 166 28.94 31.94 -32.18
N LEU A 167 29.19 31.55 -30.93
CA LEU A 167 30.41 31.92 -30.21
C LEU A 167 31.66 31.28 -30.81
N ILE A 168 31.59 30.03 -31.25
CA ILE A 168 32.72 29.36 -31.93
C ILE A 168 33.05 30.08 -33.23
N GLU A 169 32.05 30.37 -34.07
CA GLU A 169 32.24 31.10 -35.32
C GLU A 169 32.82 32.51 -35.10
N ALA A 170 32.38 33.20 -34.04
CA ALA A 170 32.91 34.51 -33.67
C ALA A 170 34.39 34.43 -33.24
N VAL A 171 34.76 33.41 -32.45
CA VAL A 171 36.15 33.18 -32.03
C VAL A 171 37.04 32.87 -33.24
N GLU A 172 36.60 31.97 -34.12
CA GLU A 172 37.35 31.63 -35.35
C GLU A 172 37.60 32.86 -36.22
N THR A 173 36.59 33.73 -36.35
CA THR A 173 36.72 35.00 -37.11
C THR A 173 37.72 35.95 -36.46
N LEU A 174 37.68 36.08 -35.13
CA LEU A 174 38.62 36.94 -34.39
C LEU A 174 40.05 36.40 -34.45
N GLU A 175 40.23 35.08 -34.39
CA GLU A 175 41.54 34.44 -34.55
C GLU A 175 42.12 34.70 -35.94
N GLN A 176 41.30 34.58 -36.99
CA GLN A 176 41.74 34.92 -38.35
C GLN A 176 42.15 36.39 -38.46
N GLN A 177 41.34 37.32 -37.93
CA GLN A 177 41.66 38.75 -37.93
C GLN A 177 42.93 39.07 -37.14
N ALA A 178 43.14 38.40 -36.00
CA ALA A 178 44.35 38.55 -35.20
C ALA A 178 45.59 38.10 -35.98
N GLN A 179 45.50 36.97 -36.68
CA GLN A 179 46.57 36.42 -37.51
C GLN A 179 46.92 37.33 -38.69
N GLU A 180 45.91 37.85 -39.40
CA GLU A 180 46.10 38.83 -40.49
C GLU A 180 46.74 40.13 -39.97
N ASN A 181 46.28 40.63 -38.82
CA ASN A 181 46.88 41.80 -38.19
C ASN A 181 48.34 41.57 -37.77
N GLU A 182 48.65 40.41 -37.20
CA GLU A 182 50.02 40.03 -36.84
C GLU A 182 50.93 40.02 -38.06
N GLU A 183 50.48 39.47 -39.19
CA GLU A 183 51.23 39.46 -40.44
C GLU A 183 51.53 40.88 -40.94
N ILE A 184 50.56 41.78 -40.87
CA ILE A 184 50.73 43.20 -41.21
C ILE A 184 51.77 43.87 -40.29
N TYR A 185 51.70 43.62 -38.98
CA TYR A 185 52.68 44.19 -38.04
C TYR A 185 54.10 43.66 -38.31
N LEU A 186 54.25 42.36 -38.59
CA LEU A 186 55.52 41.75 -38.94
C LEU A 186 56.09 42.32 -40.25
N GLN A 187 55.24 42.54 -41.26
CA GLN A 187 55.68 43.21 -42.49
C GLN A 187 56.19 44.62 -42.21
N ARG A 188 55.47 45.39 -41.39
CA ARG A 188 55.86 46.77 -41.05
C ARG A 188 57.13 46.84 -40.23
N LEU A 189 57.36 45.86 -39.36
CA LEU A 189 58.64 45.69 -38.64
C LEU A 189 59.79 45.44 -39.60
N ARG A 190 59.65 44.52 -40.57
CA ARG A 190 60.67 44.26 -41.60
C ARG A 190 60.98 45.49 -42.45
N GLU A 191 59.97 46.27 -42.80
CA GLU A 191 60.14 47.56 -43.52
C GLU A 191 60.92 48.61 -42.69
N LEU A 192 60.71 48.62 -41.37
CA LEU A 192 61.44 49.52 -40.46
C LEU A 192 62.88 49.06 -40.22
N GLU A 193 63.12 47.75 -40.13
CA GLU A 193 64.45 47.16 -40.00
C GLU A 193 65.31 47.44 -41.25
N THR A 194 64.75 47.26 -42.43
CA THR A 194 65.42 47.59 -43.71
C THR A 194 65.70 49.09 -43.88
N LYS A 195 64.81 49.97 -43.39
CA LYS A 195 65.07 51.42 -43.34
C LYS A 195 66.15 51.80 -42.33
N LYS A 196 66.23 51.11 -41.20
CA LYS A 196 67.25 51.34 -40.17
C LYS A 196 68.67 51.04 -40.66
N GLU A 197 68.83 50.08 -41.58
CA GLU A 197 70.14 49.74 -42.17
C GLU A 197 70.60 50.72 -43.27
N SER A 198 69.74 51.65 -43.71
CA SER A 198 70.01 52.56 -44.84
C SER A 198 70.10 54.05 -44.48
N GLU A 199 69.94 54.44 -43.20
CA GLU A 199 70.09 55.81 -42.73
C GLU A 199 71.31 55.95 -41.79
N PRO A 200 72.19 56.95 -41.96
CA PRO A 200 73.24 57.23 -40.99
C PRO A 200 72.63 57.78 -39.70
N GLU A 201 73.09 57.26 -38.55
CA GLU A 201 72.75 57.71 -37.21
C GLU A 201 72.99 59.23 -37.07
N ASN A 202 71.91 59.99 -37.20
CA ASN A 202 71.80 61.29 -36.56
C ASN A 202 70.32 61.53 -36.24
N GLY A 203 69.83 60.76 -35.25
CA GLY A 203 68.49 60.90 -34.70
C GLY A 203 68.50 61.79 -33.46
N ASP A 204 67.84 62.94 -33.56
CA ASP A 204 67.60 63.88 -32.46
C ASP A 204 67.09 63.15 -31.20
N TYR A 205 67.88 63.20 -30.12
CA TYR A 205 67.67 62.47 -28.86
C TYR A 205 66.26 62.66 -28.28
N GLU A 206 65.69 63.86 -28.47
CA GLU A 206 64.32 64.21 -28.06
C GLU A 206 63.27 63.31 -28.72
N THR A 207 63.46 62.92 -29.98
CA THR A 207 62.53 62.06 -30.71
C THR A 207 62.58 60.61 -30.22
N LEU A 208 63.77 60.12 -29.87
CA LEU A 208 63.95 58.76 -29.34
C LEU A 208 63.40 58.65 -27.92
N LYS A 209 63.62 59.69 -27.10
CA LYS A 209 63.04 59.79 -25.75
C LYS A 209 61.52 59.80 -25.78
N ARG A 210 60.90 60.57 -26.68
CA ARG A 210 59.43 60.56 -26.86
C ARG A 210 58.88 59.18 -27.22
N LYS A 211 59.56 58.44 -28.09
CA LYS A 211 59.16 57.07 -28.46
C LYS A 211 59.31 56.10 -27.28
N PHE A 212 60.35 56.24 -26.48
CA PHE A 212 60.54 55.45 -25.27
C PHE A 212 59.43 55.70 -24.25
N ASP A 213 59.10 56.97 -23.98
CA ASP A 213 58.02 57.33 -23.06
C ASP A 213 56.65 56.81 -23.56
N GLU A 214 56.40 56.89 -24.87
CA GLU A 214 55.19 56.33 -25.48
C GLU A 214 55.12 54.80 -25.35
N MET A 215 56.25 54.11 -25.50
CA MET A 215 56.33 52.65 -25.36
C MET A 215 56.20 52.19 -23.90
N ASP A 216 56.79 52.92 -22.95
CA ASP A 216 56.64 52.65 -21.51
C ASP A 216 55.18 52.83 -21.08
N THR A 217 54.50 53.86 -21.60
CA THR A 217 53.07 54.08 -21.35
C THR A 217 52.23 52.91 -21.90
N LYS A 218 52.51 52.45 -23.11
CA LYS A 218 51.82 51.28 -23.72
C LYS A 218 52.07 50.00 -22.93
N TYR A 219 53.31 49.78 -22.46
CA TYR A 219 53.66 48.60 -21.67
C TYR A 219 52.87 48.56 -20.35
N ARG A 220 52.78 49.68 -19.64
CA ARG A 220 52.00 49.78 -18.39
C ARG A 220 50.50 49.56 -18.62
N THR A 221 49.96 50.05 -19.73
CA THR A 221 48.56 49.79 -20.09
C THR A 221 48.32 48.29 -20.33
N LEU A 222 49.20 47.64 -21.11
CA LEU A 222 49.12 46.21 -21.37
C LEU A 222 49.29 45.36 -20.11
N GLU A 223 50.18 45.74 -19.19
CA GLU A 223 50.30 45.05 -17.89
C GLU A 223 48.99 45.11 -17.08
N ASN A 224 48.34 46.28 -17.05
CA ASN A 224 47.06 46.44 -16.35
C ASN A 224 45.94 45.63 -17.01
N GLU A 225 45.88 45.62 -18.34
CA GLU A 225 44.94 44.78 -19.09
C GLU A 225 45.18 43.29 -18.82
N HIS A 226 46.43 42.84 -18.81
CA HIS A 226 46.79 41.46 -18.47
C HIS A 226 46.38 41.09 -17.04
N ALA A 227 46.55 42.00 -16.09
CA ALA A 227 46.15 41.80 -14.70
C ALA A 227 44.63 41.73 -14.54
N ASN A 228 43.87 42.50 -15.34
CA ASN A 228 42.41 42.45 -15.38
C ASN A 228 41.92 41.14 -16.01
N LEU A 229 42.45 40.77 -17.17
CA LEU A 229 42.10 39.51 -17.85
C LEU A 229 42.43 38.27 -17.01
N ARG A 230 43.51 38.31 -16.22
CA ARG A 230 43.84 37.25 -15.26
C ARG A 230 42.79 37.12 -14.15
N ARG A 231 42.26 38.24 -13.63
CA ARG A 231 41.20 38.23 -12.62
C ARG A 231 39.90 37.69 -13.20
N GLU A 232 39.52 38.16 -14.37
CA GLU A 232 38.30 37.70 -15.07
C GLU A 232 38.38 36.20 -15.40
N ASN A 233 39.53 35.72 -15.89
CA ASN A 233 39.74 34.28 -16.11
C ASN A 233 39.65 33.45 -14.83
N ALA A 234 40.12 33.98 -13.69
CA ALA A 234 40.02 33.29 -12.41
C ALA A 234 38.56 33.18 -11.95
N GLU A 235 37.76 34.23 -12.18
CA GLU A 235 36.34 34.26 -11.87
C GLU A 235 35.54 33.29 -12.76
N VAL A 236 35.74 33.32 -14.07
CA VAL A 236 35.11 32.38 -15.02
C VAL A 236 35.45 30.92 -14.67
N ARG A 237 36.70 30.65 -14.26
CA ARG A 237 37.10 29.30 -13.82
C ARG A 237 36.34 28.87 -12.56
N ARG A 238 36.14 29.78 -11.61
CA ARG A 238 35.37 29.53 -10.38
C ARG A 238 33.91 29.22 -10.71
N GLU A 239 33.27 30.03 -11.55
CA GLU A 239 31.88 29.82 -11.98
C GLU A 239 31.71 28.49 -12.72
N ARG A 240 32.64 28.14 -13.60
CA ARG A 240 32.65 26.84 -14.30
C ARG A 240 32.74 25.68 -13.31
N ASP A 241 33.60 25.79 -12.30
CA ASP A 241 33.79 24.71 -11.32
C ASP A 241 32.54 24.56 -10.43
N GLU A 242 31.91 25.66 -10.01
CA GLU A 242 30.62 25.65 -9.30
C GLU A 242 29.50 25.03 -10.15
N ALA A 243 29.39 25.42 -11.43
CA ALA A 243 28.40 24.84 -12.35
C ALA A 243 28.64 23.33 -12.56
N ARG A 244 29.90 22.89 -12.57
CA ARG A 244 30.25 21.47 -12.68
C ARG A 244 29.83 20.67 -11.44
N GLU A 245 30.02 21.23 -10.25
CA GLU A 245 29.57 20.60 -9.00
C GLU A 245 28.03 20.51 -8.95
N GLU A 246 27.34 21.57 -9.34
CA GLU A 246 25.88 21.60 -9.46
C GLU A 246 25.37 20.52 -10.44
N ALA A 247 25.97 20.43 -11.63
CA ALA A 247 25.60 19.42 -12.62
C ALA A 247 25.80 17.98 -12.10
N ASN A 248 26.88 17.74 -11.34
CA ASN A 248 27.11 16.44 -10.72
C ASN A 248 26.06 16.11 -9.66
N ARG A 249 25.67 17.10 -8.84
CA ARG A 249 24.61 16.93 -7.83
C ARG A 249 23.27 16.59 -8.48
N LEU A 250 22.86 17.37 -9.49
CA LEU A 250 21.62 17.12 -10.24
C LEU A 250 21.62 15.76 -10.94
N LYS A 251 22.78 15.31 -11.46
CA LYS A 251 22.92 13.97 -12.04
C LYS A 251 22.69 12.87 -11.02
N GLN A 252 23.19 13.03 -9.79
CA GLN A 252 22.97 12.07 -8.71
C GLN A 252 21.51 12.05 -8.28
N GLU A 253 20.89 13.21 -8.06
CA GLU A 253 19.46 13.33 -7.72
C GLU A 253 18.58 12.70 -8.80
N LYS A 254 18.88 12.92 -10.09
CA LYS A 254 18.17 12.27 -11.20
C LYS A 254 18.30 10.75 -11.16
N ALA A 255 19.47 10.22 -10.83
CA ALA A 255 19.68 8.78 -10.72
C ALA A 255 18.92 8.16 -9.54
N GLU A 256 18.84 8.86 -8.41
CA GLU A 256 18.05 8.45 -7.25
C GLU A 256 16.55 8.49 -7.55
N MET A 257 16.07 9.54 -8.20
CA MET A 257 14.68 9.65 -8.64
C MET A 257 14.29 8.54 -9.62
N ALA A 258 15.18 8.18 -10.56
CA ALA A 258 14.94 7.09 -11.50
C ALA A 258 14.79 5.73 -10.78
N LYS A 259 15.58 5.48 -9.73
CA LYS A 259 15.42 4.27 -8.90
C LYS A 259 14.09 4.25 -8.17
N ALA A 260 13.69 5.37 -7.57
CA ALA A 260 12.40 5.48 -6.89
C ALA A 260 11.22 5.24 -7.86
N LEU A 261 11.32 5.73 -9.09
CA LEU A 261 10.29 5.55 -10.12
C LEU A 261 10.17 4.08 -10.56
N GLU A 262 11.29 3.37 -10.67
CA GLU A 262 11.30 1.93 -10.96
C GLU A 262 10.71 1.11 -9.80
N GLU A 263 11.02 1.47 -8.55
CA GLU A 263 10.39 0.83 -7.37
C GLU A 263 8.88 1.05 -7.34
N LEU A 264 8.43 2.27 -7.64
CA LEU A 264 7.01 2.60 -7.71
C LEU A 264 6.30 1.81 -8.82
N ARG A 265 6.95 1.66 -9.98
CA ARG A 265 6.43 0.86 -11.09
C ARG A 265 6.23 -0.60 -10.68
N LYS A 266 7.20 -1.20 -9.98
CA LYS A 266 7.07 -2.57 -9.48
C LYS A 266 5.93 -2.71 -8.48
N ALA A 267 5.80 -1.76 -7.57
CA ALA A 267 4.69 -1.75 -6.61
C ALA A 267 3.33 -1.64 -7.32
N TYR A 268 3.25 -0.85 -8.39
CA TYR A 268 2.05 -0.74 -9.22
C TYR A 268 1.70 -2.06 -9.91
N ASP A 269 2.69 -2.73 -10.51
CA ASP A 269 2.48 -4.04 -11.16
C ASP A 269 2.02 -5.11 -10.16
N GLU A 270 2.56 -5.10 -8.95
CA GLU A 270 2.13 -6.01 -7.86
C GLU A 270 0.69 -5.71 -7.43
N LEU A 271 0.34 -4.44 -7.29
CA LEU A 271 -1.02 -4.02 -6.94
C LEU A 271 -2.02 -4.42 -8.03
N GLN A 272 -1.64 -4.29 -9.30
CA GLN A 272 -2.50 -4.69 -10.42
C GLN A 272 -2.76 -6.20 -10.43
N LYS A 273 -1.73 -7.02 -10.16
CA LYS A 273 -1.92 -8.48 -10.00
C LYS A 273 -2.83 -8.83 -8.83
N ALA A 274 -2.67 -8.15 -7.69
CA ALA A 274 -3.54 -8.35 -6.54
C ALA A 274 -4.99 -7.97 -6.85
N HIS A 275 -5.21 -6.90 -7.60
CA HIS A 275 -6.52 -6.48 -8.07
C HIS A 275 -7.17 -7.55 -8.97
N GLU A 276 -6.43 -8.07 -9.95
CA GLU A 276 -6.91 -9.14 -10.84
C GLU A 276 -7.29 -10.41 -10.07
N ALA A 277 -6.47 -10.82 -9.08
CA ALA A 277 -6.78 -11.97 -8.23
C ALA A 277 -8.08 -11.76 -7.43
N LEU A 278 -8.24 -10.59 -6.81
CA LEU A 278 -9.45 -10.23 -6.07
C LEU A 278 -10.69 -10.20 -6.97
N MET A 279 -10.56 -9.74 -8.20
CA MET A 279 -11.64 -9.77 -9.19
C MET A 279 -12.01 -11.20 -9.59
N GLY A 280 -11.03 -12.09 -9.67
CA GLY A 280 -11.25 -13.53 -9.85
C GLY A 280 -12.03 -14.15 -8.68
N GLU A 281 -11.61 -13.90 -7.44
CA GLU A 281 -12.31 -14.36 -6.23
C GLU A 281 -13.74 -13.82 -6.14
N LYS A 282 -13.93 -12.53 -6.46
CA LYS A 282 -15.27 -11.90 -6.49
C LYS A 282 -16.19 -12.63 -7.48
N THR A 283 -15.68 -12.98 -8.64
CA THR A 283 -16.45 -13.69 -9.67
C THR A 283 -16.87 -15.07 -9.18
N GLN A 284 -15.94 -15.82 -8.57
CA GLN A 284 -16.25 -17.14 -7.99
C GLN A 284 -17.28 -17.04 -6.86
N PHE A 285 -17.16 -16.04 -5.99
CA PHE A 285 -18.10 -15.82 -4.90
C PHE A 285 -19.51 -15.52 -5.41
N VAL A 286 -19.63 -14.69 -6.46
CA VAL A 286 -20.92 -14.40 -7.09
C VAL A 286 -21.55 -15.67 -7.67
N SER A 287 -20.80 -16.48 -8.43
CA SER A 287 -21.33 -17.74 -8.97
C SER A 287 -21.77 -18.74 -7.89
N SER A 288 -21.03 -18.81 -6.77
CA SER A 288 -21.39 -19.66 -5.64
C SER A 288 -22.66 -19.16 -4.94
N LYS A 289 -22.80 -17.84 -4.79
CA LYS A 289 -24.01 -17.20 -4.26
C LYS A 289 -25.22 -17.47 -5.14
N ASP A 290 -25.10 -17.33 -6.45
CA ASP A 290 -26.21 -17.57 -7.38
C ASP A 290 -26.68 -19.03 -7.30
N SER A 291 -25.74 -19.98 -7.26
CA SER A 291 -26.03 -21.41 -7.10
C SER A 291 -26.72 -21.73 -5.76
N ALA A 292 -26.28 -21.09 -4.68
CA ALA A 292 -26.90 -21.26 -3.36
C ALA A 292 -28.32 -20.67 -3.33
N THR A 293 -28.53 -19.54 -4.00
CA THR A 293 -29.85 -18.88 -4.12
C THR A 293 -30.81 -19.79 -4.88
N GLN A 294 -30.38 -20.37 -6.00
CA GLN A 294 -31.19 -21.29 -6.80
C GLN A 294 -31.59 -22.55 -6.03
N LYS A 295 -30.66 -23.11 -5.24
CA LYS A 295 -30.96 -24.23 -4.33
C LYS A 295 -31.95 -23.84 -3.24
N SER A 296 -31.83 -22.63 -2.69
CA SER A 296 -32.74 -22.12 -1.68
C SER A 296 -34.16 -22.03 -2.23
N GLU A 297 -34.34 -21.44 -3.42
CA GLU A 297 -35.64 -21.35 -4.09
C GLU A 297 -36.24 -22.74 -4.36
N THR A 298 -35.42 -23.71 -4.75
CA THR A 298 -35.86 -25.09 -4.99
C THR A 298 -36.39 -25.74 -3.70
N LEU A 299 -35.63 -25.62 -2.60
CA LEU A 299 -36.02 -26.16 -1.30
C LEU A 299 -37.27 -25.46 -0.72
N GLU A 300 -37.42 -24.16 -0.95
CA GLU A 300 -38.62 -23.41 -0.55
C GLU A 300 -39.87 -23.94 -1.25
N ASN A 301 -39.77 -24.24 -2.55
CA ASN A 301 -40.86 -24.85 -3.31
C ASN A 301 -41.19 -26.26 -2.80
N GLU A 302 -40.19 -27.10 -2.56
CA GLU A 302 -40.39 -28.45 -2.00
C GLU A 302 -41.04 -28.40 -0.61
N LEU A 303 -40.63 -27.45 0.23
CA LEU A 303 -41.20 -27.27 1.56
C LEU A 303 -42.68 -26.86 1.48
N ASN A 304 -43.02 -25.92 0.60
CA ASN A 304 -44.40 -25.50 0.38
C ASN A 304 -45.27 -26.67 -0.12
N GLU A 305 -44.77 -27.51 -1.02
CA GLU A 305 -45.47 -28.73 -1.46
C GLU A 305 -45.70 -29.71 -0.31
N LEU A 306 -44.69 -29.95 0.53
CA LEU A 306 -44.82 -30.84 1.69
C LEU A 306 -45.81 -30.31 2.73
N GLN A 307 -45.79 -29.00 2.99
CA GLN A 307 -46.73 -28.35 3.90
C GLN A 307 -48.18 -28.47 3.38
N ALA A 308 -48.39 -28.28 2.08
CA ALA A 308 -49.70 -28.48 1.46
C ALA A 308 -50.18 -29.94 1.59
N LYS A 309 -49.30 -30.92 1.36
CA LYS A 309 -49.60 -32.34 1.59
C LYS A 309 -49.95 -32.65 3.04
N TYR A 310 -49.21 -32.09 3.99
CA TYR A 310 -49.46 -32.31 5.41
C TYR A 310 -50.81 -31.73 5.85
N ALA A 311 -51.18 -30.54 5.37
CA ALA A 311 -52.47 -29.93 5.67
C ALA A 311 -53.65 -30.81 5.22
N LEU A 312 -53.56 -31.38 4.01
CA LEU A 312 -54.57 -32.31 3.48
C LEU A 312 -54.70 -33.59 4.33
N LEU A 313 -53.57 -34.16 4.77
CA LEU A 313 -53.56 -35.35 5.63
C LEU A 313 -54.14 -35.08 7.02
N LYS A 314 -53.87 -33.89 7.56
CA LYS A 314 -54.38 -33.48 8.88
C LYS A 314 -55.90 -33.33 8.87
N GLU A 315 -56.48 -32.68 7.86
CA GLU A 315 -57.94 -32.59 7.67
C GLU A 315 -58.61 -33.96 7.54
N GLN A 316 -57.96 -34.93 6.89
CA GLN A 316 -58.46 -36.30 6.79
C GLN A 316 -58.44 -37.06 8.12
N SER A 317 -57.51 -36.71 9.02
CA SER A 317 -57.39 -37.33 10.35
C SER A 317 -58.40 -36.75 11.35
N GLU A 318 -58.67 -35.43 11.30
CA GLU A 318 -59.59 -34.75 12.21
C GLU A 318 -61.07 -35.02 11.87
N ASN A 319 -61.38 -35.40 10.63
CA ASN A 319 -62.72 -35.84 10.22
C ASN A 319 -63.07 -37.30 10.61
N LYS A 320 -62.15 -38.05 11.25
CA LYS A 320 -62.42 -39.38 11.82
C LYS A 320 -62.58 -39.31 13.34
N ALA A 321 -63.66 -38.69 13.82
CA ALA A 321 -64.13 -38.85 15.20
C ALA A 321 -65.56 -39.43 15.22
N SER A 322 -65.73 -40.58 15.88
CA SER A 322 -67.04 -41.23 16.18
C SER A 322 -66.91 -42.11 17.44
N PRO A 323 -68.02 -42.50 18.13
CA PRO A 323 -68.35 -42.00 19.46
C PRO A 323 -68.14 -43.00 20.63
N MET A 324 -68.29 -42.44 21.84
CA MET A 324 -68.31 -43.07 23.17
C MET A 324 -69.05 -44.41 23.28
N SER A 325 -68.58 -45.30 24.15
CA SER A 325 -69.39 -46.37 24.76
C SER A 325 -69.21 -46.40 26.29
N GLU A 326 -70.35 -46.42 26.99
CA GLU A 326 -70.53 -46.55 28.44
C GLU A 326 -70.62 -48.04 28.88
N PRO A 327 -70.52 -48.35 30.20
CA PRO A 327 -70.05 -49.64 30.71
C PRO A 327 -71.16 -50.62 31.14
N LEU A 328 -70.85 -51.93 31.13
CA LEU A 328 -71.60 -52.95 31.88
C LEU A 328 -70.67 -53.81 32.73
N VAL A 329 -71.08 -53.99 33.99
CA VAL A 329 -70.44 -54.71 35.10
C VAL A 329 -70.99 -56.14 35.20
N LYS A 330 -70.14 -57.11 35.62
CA LYS A 330 -70.37 -58.30 36.48
C LYS A 330 -69.41 -59.43 36.08
N ASP A 331 -68.82 -60.28 36.91
CA ASP A 331 -68.84 -60.54 38.37
C ASP A 331 -67.44 -61.07 38.73
N GLY A 332 -67.02 -60.89 39.99
CA GLY A 332 -65.66 -61.16 40.43
C GLY A 332 -65.28 -62.64 40.54
N GLU A 333 -64.13 -62.99 39.97
CA GLU A 333 -63.21 -63.98 40.52
C GLU A 333 -61.79 -63.67 40.04
N LEU A 334 -60.86 -63.54 41.00
CA LEU A 334 -59.46 -63.19 40.78
C LEU A 334 -58.70 -64.41 40.23
N ILE A 335 -58.34 -64.37 38.95
CA ILE A 335 -57.25 -65.19 38.40
C ILE A 335 -56.21 -64.22 37.85
N ALA A 336 -55.12 -64.05 38.61
CA ALA A 336 -53.95 -63.34 38.15
C ALA A 336 -53.28 -64.14 37.02
N THR A 337 -53.34 -63.61 35.80
CA THR A 337 -52.45 -63.98 34.70
C THR A 337 -51.37 -62.89 34.55
N PRO A 338 -50.11 -63.26 34.24
CA PRO A 338 -48.99 -62.36 34.42
C PRO A 338 -49.04 -61.24 33.36
N ALA A 339 -48.81 -60.01 33.82
CA ALA A 339 -48.54 -58.90 32.92
C ALA A 339 -47.33 -59.26 32.05
N VAL A 340 -47.55 -59.39 30.75
CA VAL A 340 -46.46 -59.40 29.76
C VAL A 340 -45.82 -58.03 29.84
N HIS A 341 -44.72 -57.95 30.61
CA HIS A 341 -43.84 -56.80 30.62
C HIS A 341 -43.16 -56.75 29.25
N ASN A 342 -43.72 -55.94 28.34
CA ASN A 342 -43.00 -55.54 27.15
C ASN A 342 -41.85 -54.64 27.59
N ASP A 343 -40.67 -55.23 27.76
CA ASP A 343 -39.43 -54.49 27.91
C ASP A 343 -39.15 -53.75 26.59
N PRO A 344 -39.18 -52.41 26.57
CA PRO A 344 -38.90 -51.62 25.37
C PRO A 344 -37.48 -51.80 24.83
N ALA A 345 -36.60 -52.52 25.53
CA ALA A 345 -35.23 -52.83 25.14
C ALA A 345 -35.06 -54.23 24.52
N ALA A 346 -36.08 -55.08 24.52
CA ALA A 346 -36.00 -56.41 23.94
C ALA A 346 -35.72 -56.33 22.42
N GLY A 347 -34.50 -56.74 22.03
CA GLY A 347 -34.06 -56.78 20.63
C GLY A 347 -33.16 -55.63 20.18
N ARG A 348 -32.76 -54.70 21.05
CA ARG A 348 -31.69 -53.74 20.73
C ARG A 348 -30.32 -54.38 20.90
N GLU A 349 -29.41 -54.11 19.96
CA GLU A 349 -28.00 -54.48 20.10
C GLU A 349 -27.42 -53.76 21.32
N LYS A 350 -26.80 -54.53 22.24
CA LYS A 350 -26.23 -54.00 23.48
C LYS A 350 -25.13 -52.99 23.15
N TRP A 351 -25.18 -51.80 23.75
CA TRP A 351 -24.19 -50.74 23.56
C TRP A 351 -23.59 -50.32 24.90
N CYS A 352 -22.27 -50.24 24.97
CA CYS A 352 -21.52 -49.92 26.18
C CYS A 352 -21.14 -48.45 26.24
N GLY A 353 -21.66 -47.72 27.22
CA GLY A 353 -21.36 -46.30 27.41
C GLY A 353 -19.99 -46.00 28.04
N LEU A 354 -19.22 -47.02 28.47
CA LEU A 354 -17.86 -46.82 29.02
C LEU A 354 -16.77 -46.89 27.94
N CYS A 355 -16.93 -47.75 26.94
CA CYS A 355 -15.97 -47.89 25.84
C CYS A 355 -16.54 -47.51 24.46
N GLU A 356 -17.82 -47.12 24.42
CA GLU A 356 -18.59 -46.71 23.23
C GLU A 356 -18.69 -47.80 22.13
N ARG A 357 -18.65 -49.08 22.52
CA ARG A 357 -18.72 -50.24 21.59
C ARG A 357 -20.00 -51.05 21.75
N GLU A 358 -20.40 -51.69 20.66
CA GLU A 358 -21.54 -52.61 20.59
C GLU A 358 -21.15 -54.03 21.08
N GLY A 359 -22.14 -54.83 21.48
CA GLY A 359 -22.00 -56.25 21.84
C GLY A 359 -21.95 -56.59 23.34
N HIS A 360 -21.91 -55.59 24.23
CA HIS A 360 -21.97 -55.79 25.70
C HIS A 360 -22.55 -54.56 26.41
N GLU A 361 -22.98 -54.71 27.65
CA GLU A 361 -23.44 -53.59 28.49
C GLU A 361 -22.28 -53.02 29.31
N SER A 362 -22.40 -51.76 29.74
CA SER A 362 -21.37 -51.08 30.55
C SER A 362 -20.96 -51.86 31.81
N VAL A 363 -21.87 -52.66 32.38
CA VAL A 363 -21.62 -53.49 33.58
C VAL A 363 -20.78 -54.75 33.32
N GLU A 364 -20.66 -55.17 32.07
CA GLU A 364 -19.89 -56.36 31.64
C GLU A 364 -18.75 -55.95 30.69
N CYS A 365 -18.21 -54.73 30.84
CA CYS A 365 -17.22 -54.21 29.91
C CYS A 365 -15.88 -54.96 30.03
N PRO A 366 -15.47 -55.77 29.02
CA PRO A 366 -14.20 -56.50 29.07
C PRO A 366 -13.00 -55.55 28.91
N TYR A 367 -13.25 -54.25 28.69
CA TYR A 367 -12.26 -53.20 28.49
C TYR A 367 -12.18 -52.22 29.67
N GLU A 368 -12.87 -52.48 30.79
CA GLU A 368 -12.90 -51.56 31.95
C GLU A 368 -11.52 -51.36 32.59
N ASN A 369 -10.58 -52.29 32.38
CA ASN A 369 -9.25 -52.27 33.01
C ASN A 369 -8.07 -51.96 32.05
N VAL A 370 -8.30 -51.46 30.83
CA VAL A 370 -7.20 -51.20 29.86
C VAL A 370 -6.70 -49.75 29.79
N MET A 371 -7.11 -48.90 30.73
CA MET A 371 -6.65 -47.50 30.82
C MET A 371 -5.84 -47.27 32.10
N PHE A 372 -4.62 -47.80 32.13
CA PHE A 372 -3.48 -47.21 32.85
C PHE A 372 -2.23 -47.31 31.98
#